data_AF-A0A374VL05-F1
#
_entry.id   AF-A0A374VL05-F1
#
_cell.length_a   1.000
_cell.length_b   1.000
_cell.length_c   1.000
_cell.angle_alpha   90.00
_cell.angle_beta   90.00
_cell.angle_gamma   90.00
#
_symmetry.space_group_name_H-M   'P 1'
#
loop_
_entity.id
_entity.type
_entity.pdbx_description
1 polymer ?
#
loop_
_entity_poly.entity_id
_entity_poly.type
_entity_poly.pdbx_seq_one_letter_code
_entity_poly.pdbx_strand_id
1 'polypeptide(L)'
;MRSENEQIHYRAKFRLSPYSTTTPSIVDAYRQIYTWVRDKEQRKRHEQSAFEFLSSNKNIASDFIFGNLSYPVGYSGGMTTGSRVSICTRAAFDDKRGRIPVAWAFEYDEPDSHYPFRHWHTCIGLETAKDDSCLVNIKVTYATLPDYVGWPLPEPDLNIPRIAKVLFSLPNHQACVGETVVNTSCTRLTFDNFDIEFSDNLLSSQRELPLILITSDDTGRYPVKDPGKLANNLMGLANVFAADESDGRLKSKLFNLFLYDTPAYRYNCPKSSLRIYQPNINLSDEEDARRHLCIRRDRLSEYGNKTSTILNRSLGRSFLRGRGDIVDTSDIAWYKSRQSIGALRSRMAEMKRHAENEAVAEAKRTEALAASYSQEAMDNLKELLSKETADRQLWEGLASDYANSNAAYEQRIEQLENSLLELDESENTIANLKYRLQEALERADRSEKQVAALRAEACFVEGLEAFPRTLGDELKFAANLWPSRIFVLPEAYDSARRYDFADLDEEWQILKSVATVMWQLKFGERPTAGDLYSEFRNQTSFDAAPTETKLTKNDTELMRLRQRTYNGKQVCILPHIKGNGRNRRDPFRLHFCFDDEAQLIVIGHCGSHLPTSGTARQ
;
A
#
# COMPACT_ATOMS: atom_id res chain seq x y z
N MET A 1 8.20 7.37 -24.12
CA MET A 1 9.33 6.70 -23.44
C MET A 1 8.76 6.23 -22.12
N ARG A 2 8.64 4.92 -21.86
CA ARG A 2 8.29 4.46 -20.50
C ARG A 2 9.56 4.64 -19.66
N SER A 3 9.47 5.36 -18.56
CA SER A 3 10.63 5.59 -17.72
C SER A 3 10.95 4.27 -17.00
N GLU A 4 12.18 3.76 -17.12
CA GLU A 4 12.64 2.56 -16.39
C GLU A 4 12.50 2.70 -14.85
N ASN A 5 12.23 3.91 -14.35
CA ASN A 5 12.09 4.26 -12.95
C ASN A 5 10.63 4.45 -12.48
N GLU A 6 9.63 4.07 -13.28
CA GLU A 6 8.22 4.16 -12.87
C GLU A 6 7.87 3.20 -11.74
N GLN A 7 7.33 3.73 -10.64
CA GLN A 7 6.86 2.95 -9.50
C GLN A 7 5.33 2.99 -9.41
N ILE A 8 4.71 1.82 -9.21
CA ILE A 8 3.25 1.71 -9.03
C ILE A 8 2.87 2.23 -7.65
N HIS A 9 1.99 3.24 -7.62
CA HIS A 9 1.35 3.75 -6.41
C HIS A 9 -0.01 3.11 -6.16
N TYR A 10 -0.81 2.96 -7.22
CA TYR A 10 -2.14 2.35 -7.12
C TYR A 10 -2.51 1.64 -8.42
N ARG A 11 -3.17 0.48 -8.30
CA ARG A 11 -3.72 -0.22 -9.44
C ARG A 11 -5.01 -0.93 -9.07
N ALA A 12 -6.04 -0.80 -9.89
CA ALA A 12 -7.30 -1.52 -9.71
C ALA A 12 -7.98 -1.80 -11.06
N LYS A 13 -8.64 -2.94 -11.15
CA LYS A 13 -9.51 -3.32 -12.28
C LYS A 13 -10.83 -3.80 -11.72
N PHE A 14 -11.92 -3.22 -12.18
CA PHE A 14 -13.25 -3.54 -11.70
C PHE A 14 -14.29 -3.30 -12.81
N ARG A 15 -15.40 -4.01 -12.73
CA ARG A 15 -16.57 -3.80 -13.56
C ARG A 15 -17.50 -2.81 -12.86
N LEU A 16 -17.97 -1.83 -13.60
CA LEU A 16 -18.99 -0.88 -13.19
C LEU A 16 -20.30 -1.26 -13.88
N SER A 17 -21.22 -1.85 -13.13
CA SER A 17 -22.50 -2.34 -13.64
C SER A 17 -23.64 -1.37 -13.29
N PRO A 18 -24.47 -0.96 -14.26
CA PRO A 18 -25.62 -0.14 -13.96
C PRO A 18 -26.73 -1.01 -13.33
N TYR A 19 -27.39 -0.54 -12.27
CA TYR A 19 -28.50 -1.28 -11.65
C TYR A 19 -29.83 -0.51 -11.64
N SER A 20 -29.79 0.82 -11.75
CA SER A 20 -30.98 1.70 -11.77
C SER A 20 -30.97 2.73 -12.90
N THR A 21 -30.10 2.56 -13.89
CA THR A 21 -29.99 3.45 -15.07
C THR A 21 -29.94 2.63 -16.36
N THR A 22 -30.46 3.22 -17.45
CA THR A 22 -30.34 2.69 -18.82
C THR A 22 -29.17 3.32 -19.59
N THR A 23 -28.45 4.25 -18.95
CA THR A 23 -27.27 4.86 -19.54
C THR A 23 -26.08 3.89 -19.40
N PRO A 24 -25.33 3.61 -20.49
CA PRO A 24 -24.15 2.76 -20.39
C PRO A 24 -23.13 3.31 -19.40
N SER A 25 -22.58 2.45 -18.53
CA SER A 25 -21.71 2.85 -17.41
C SER A 25 -20.50 3.70 -17.84
N ILE A 26 -19.99 3.47 -19.05
CA ILE A 26 -18.86 4.22 -19.61
C ILE A 26 -19.14 5.72 -19.70
N VAL A 27 -20.41 6.09 -19.94
CA VAL A 27 -20.85 7.49 -20.09
C VAL A 27 -20.70 8.25 -18.79
N ASP A 28 -21.16 7.68 -17.69
CA ASP A 28 -21.03 8.32 -16.38
C ASP A 28 -19.59 8.25 -15.86
N ALA A 29 -18.84 7.19 -16.19
CA ALA A 29 -17.43 7.07 -15.87
C ALA A 29 -16.59 8.22 -16.47
N TYR A 30 -16.62 8.45 -17.79
CA TYR A 30 -15.81 9.53 -18.38
C TYR A 30 -16.26 10.93 -17.92
N ARG A 31 -17.55 11.12 -17.59
CA ARG A 31 -18.05 12.41 -17.03
C ARG A 31 -17.41 12.69 -15.69
N GLN A 32 -17.31 11.67 -14.83
CA GLN A 32 -16.61 11.80 -13.55
C GLN A 32 -15.11 12.02 -13.73
N ILE A 33 -14.47 11.34 -14.69
CA ILE A 33 -13.03 11.55 -14.97
C ILE A 33 -12.78 12.98 -15.46
N TYR A 34 -13.58 13.47 -16.40
CA TYR A 34 -13.47 14.85 -16.91
C TYR A 34 -13.68 15.89 -15.79
N THR A 35 -14.71 15.71 -14.97
CA THR A 35 -14.99 16.59 -13.82
C THR A 35 -13.85 16.55 -12.82
N TRP A 36 -13.33 15.36 -12.51
CA TRP A 36 -12.21 15.20 -11.58
C TRP A 36 -10.95 15.92 -12.04
N VAL A 37 -10.50 15.71 -13.28
CA VAL A 37 -9.26 16.34 -13.77
C VAL A 37 -9.43 17.86 -13.87
N ARG A 38 -10.59 18.34 -14.34
CA ARG A 38 -10.89 19.77 -14.41
C ARG A 38 -10.89 20.41 -13.01
N ASP A 39 -11.61 19.84 -12.06
CA ASP A 39 -11.71 20.38 -10.70
C ASP A 39 -10.37 20.27 -9.93
N LYS A 40 -9.52 19.29 -10.29
CA LYS A 40 -8.16 19.16 -9.77
C LYS A 40 -7.29 20.32 -10.26
N GLU A 41 -7.31 20.59 -11.56
CA GLU A 41 -6.58 21.71 -12.17
C GLU A 41 -7.07 23.07 -11.67
N GLN A 42 -8.37 23.23 -11.43
CA GLN A 42 -8.93 24.48 -10.87
C GLN A 42 -8.31 24.87 -9.52
N ARG A 43 -7.91 23.89 -8.69
CA ARG A 43 -7.38 24.12 -7.35
C ARG A 43 -5.91 24.54 -7.34
N LYS A 44 -5.21 24.41 -8.47
CA LYS A 44 -3.80 24.84 -8.58
C LYS A 44 -3.76 26.37 -8.58
N ARG A 45 -3.07 26.96 -7.59
CA ARG A 45 -3.05 28.40 -7.34
C ARG A 45 -2.23 29.22 -8.36
N HIS A 46 -1.25 28.59 -9.02
CA HIS A 46 -0.23 29.29 -9.81
C HIS A 46 -0.17 28.86 -11.29
N GLU A 47 -0.88 27.81 -11.68
CA GLU A 47 -0.88 27.29 -13.05
C GLU A 47 -2.28 26.79 -13.43
N GLN A 48 -3.11 27.69 -13.98
CA GLN A 48 -4.48 27.36 -14.43
C GLN A 48 -4.60 27.10 -15.93
N SER A 49 -3.48 27.07 -16.67
CA SER A 49 -3.49 26.87 -18.13
C SER A 49 -4.23 25.61 -18.59
N ALA A 50 -4.08 24.50 -17.87
CA ALA A 50 -4.81 23.26 -18.14
C ALA A 50 -6.30 23.37 -17.76
N PHE A 51 -6.63 24.05 -16.67
CA PHE A 51 -8.03 24.31 -16.28
C PHE A 51 -8.74 25.20 -17.31
N GLU A 52 -8.10 26.28 -17.76
CA GLU A 52 -8.59 27.18 -18.80
C GLU A 52 -8.79 26.42 -20.11
N PHE A 53 -7.82 25.59 -20.51
CA PHE A 53 -7.93 24.71 -21.67
C PHE A 53 -9.13 23.76 -21.54
N LEU A 54 -9.24 23.03 -20.43
CA LEU A 54 -10.35 22.11 -20.18
C LEU A 54 -11.70 22.85 -20.12
N SER A 55 -11.73 24.11 -19.69
CA SER A 55 -12.95 24.92 -19.54
C SER A 55 -13.28 25.75 -20.79
N SER A 56 -12.42 25.75 -21.81
CA SER A 56 -12.63 26.48 -23.06
C SER A 56 -13.77 25.87 -23.88
N ASN A 57 -14.57 26.71 -24.54
CA ASN A 57 -15.83 26.29 -25.15
C ASN A 57 -15.73 26.13 -26.68
N LYS A 58 -15.99 24.90 -27.15
CA LYS A 58 -16.85 24.50 -28.29
C LYS A 58 -16.73 23.00 -28.59
N ASN A 59 -15.56 22.38 -28.38
CA ASN A 59 -15.32 20.95 -28.68
C ASN A 59 -14.53 20.17 -27.62
N ILE A 60 -13.94 20.78 -26.58
CA ILE A 60 -13.01 20.07 -25.66
C ILE A 60 -13.65 18.88 -24.92
N ALA A 61 -14.86 19.05 -24.38
CA ALA A 61 -15.57 17.94 -23.74
C ALA A 61 -15.91 16.82 -24.75
N SER A 62 -16.20 17.20 -25.99
CA SER A 62 -16.42 16.26 -27.09
C SER A 62 -15.11 15.52 -27.42
N ASP A 63 -14.00 16.24 -27.59
CA ASP A 63 -12.68 15.66 -27.87
C ASP A 63 -12.20 14.75 -26.75
N PHE A 64 -12.52 15.08 -25.50
CA PHE A 64 -12.26 14.21 -24.35
C PHE A 64 -12.97 12.86 -24.51
N ILE A 65 -14.26 12.88 -24.81
CA ILE A 65 -15.11 11.68 -24.96
C ILE A 65 -14.73 10.88 -26.22
N PHE A 66 -14.55 11.55 -27.35
CA PHE A 66 -14.23 10.90 -28.63
C PHE A 66 -12.75 10.51 -28.77
N GLY A 67 -11.92 10.79 -27.77
CA GLY A 67 -10.52 10.36 -27.76
C GLY A 67 -9.61 11.16 -28.68
N ASN A 68 -9.89 12.45 -28.85
CA ASN A 68 -9.11 13.38 -29.66
C ASN A 68 -8.37 14.43 -28.83
N LEU A 69 -8.55 14.45 -27.50
CA LEU A 69 -7.92 15.44 -26.64
C LEU A 69 -6.41 15.20 -26.54
N SER A 70 -5.62 16.26 -26.72
CA SER A 70 -4.18 16.27 -26.43
C SER A 70 -3.77 17.66 -25.93
N TYR A 71 -3.21 17.71 -24.72
CA TYR A 71 -2.67 18.90 -24.07
C TYR A 71 -1.34 18.56 -23.42
N PRO A 72 -0.25 19.31 -23.68
CA PRO A 72 -0.13 20.25 -24.79
C PRO A 72 -0.37 19.57 -26.14
N VAL A 73 -0.53 20.37 -27.21
CA VAL A 73 -0.72 19.84 -28.57
C VAL A 73 0.42 18.89 -28.92
N GLY A 74 0.08 17.69 -29.41
CA GLY A 74 1.05 16.65 -29.75
C GLY A 74 1.35 15.65 -28.63
N TYR A 75 0.90 15.88 -27.40
CA TYR A 75 1.02 14.87 -26.34
C TYR A 75 0.16 13.63 -26.65
N SER A 76 0.76 12.45 -26.53
CA SER A 76 0.15 11.18 -26.92
C SER A 76 0.29 10.09 -25.85
N GLY A 77 0.45 10.48 -24.58
CA GLY A 77 0.63 9.56 -23.46
C GLY A 77 2.10 9.35 -23.05
N GLY A 78 2.27 8.70 -21.91
CA GLY A 78 3.53 8.47 -21.21
C GLY A 78 3.95 9.61 -20.28
N MET A 79 4.87 9.31 -19.35
CA MET A 79 5.44 10.34 -18.48
C MET A 79 6.25 11.36 -19.26
N THR A 80 6.11 12.63 -18.88
CA THR A 80 6.90 13.73 -19.45
C THR A 80 7.97 14.18 -18.45
N THR A 81 8.96 14.92 -18.93
CA THR A 81 9.96 15.61 -18.09
C THR A 81 9.65 17.10 -17.96
N GLY A 82 8.48 17.55 -18.45
CA GLY A 82 8.11 18.95 -18.48
C GLY A 82 7.59 19.41 -17.12
N SER A 83 7.87 20.65 -16.71
CA SER A 83 7.37 21.18 -15.44
C SER A 83 5.86 21.44 -15.40
N ARG A 84 5.10 20.97 -16.40
CA ARG A 84 3.68 21.26 -16.62
C ARG A 84 2.90 19.98 -16.82
N VAL A 85 1.61 20.07 -16.52
CA VAL A 85 0.63 19.00 -16.72
C VAL A 85 0.46 18.66 -18.21
N SER A 86 0.30 17.37 -18.50
CA SER A 86 -0.07 16.86 -19.82
C SER A 86 -1.28 15.92 -19.71
N ILE A 87 -2.25 16.06 -20.61
CA ILE A 87 -3.52 15.32 -20.65
C ILE A 87 -3.77 14.83 -22.07
N CYS A 88 -4.14 13.57 -22.25
CA CYS A 88 -4.69 13.10 -23.52
C CYS A 88 -5.75 12.03 -23.34
N THR A 89 -6.62 11.89 -24.34
CA THR A 89 -7.58 10.77 -24.43
C THR A 89 -7.47 10.10 -25.80
N ARG A 90 -7.73 8.79 -25.87
CA ARG A 90 -7.84 8.02 -27.11
C ARG A 90 -9.04 7.08 -27.02
N ALA A 91 -9.73 6.87 -28.14
CA ALA A 91 -10.91 6.02 -28.18
C ALA A 91 -10.96 5.19 -29.46
N ALA A 92 -11.53 3.98 -29.37
CA ALA A 92 -11.86 3.10 -30.49
C ALA A 92 -13.38 2.85 -30.53
N PHE A 93 -13.91 2.72 -31.73
CA PHE A 93 -15.34 2.57 -32.01
C PHE A 93 -15.58 1.29 -32.80
N ASP A 94 -16.78 0.73 -32.65
CA ASP A 94 -17.30 -0.35 -33.47
C ASP A 94 -18.54 0.17 -34.20
N ASP A 95 -18.62 -0.08 -35.50
CA ASP A 95 -19.70 0.36 -36.39
C ASP A 95 -21.09 -0.04 -35.86
N LYS A 96 -21.17 -1.13 -35.07
CA LYS A 96 -22.41 -1.63 -34.48
C LYS A 96 -22.94 -0.82 -33.29
N ARG A 97 -22.10 -0.06 -32.58
CA ARG A 97 -22.47 0.67 -31.35
C ARG A 97 -22.60 2.18 -31.54
N GLY A 98 -22.41 2.68 -32.76
CA GLY A 98 -22.57 4.09 -33.08
C GLY A 98 -21.52 4.97 -32.38
N ARG A 99 -21.97 6.00 -31.64
CA ARG A 99 -21.11 7.05 -31.06
C ARG A 99 -20.48 6.70 -29.70
N ILE A 100 -20.76 5.52 -29.15
CA ILE A 100 -20.19 5.10 -27.86
C ILE A 100 -18.93 4.28 -28.12
N PRO A 101 -17.78 4.64 -27.52
CA PRO A 101 -16.55 3.90 -27.74
C PRO A 101 -16.63 2.49 -27.13
N VAL A 102 -16.06 1.51 -27.84
CA VAL A 102 -15.87 0.15 -27.30
C VAL A 102 -14.68 0.09 -26.35
N ALA A 103 -13.66 0.90 -26.62
CA ALA A 103 -12.48 1.06 -25.78
C ALA A 103 -12.10 2.55 -25.71
N TRP A 104 -11.70 3.02 -24.53
CA TRP A 104 -11.30 4.40 -24.29
C TRP A 104 -10.16 4.44 -23.27
N ALA A 105 -9.21 5.35 -23.44
CA ALA A 105 -8.10 5.53 -22.52
C ALA A 105 -7.86 7.03 -22.25
N PHE A 106 -7.48 7.33 -21.02
CA PHE A 106 -7.08 8.64 -20.55
C PHE A 106 -5.72 8.55 -19.87
N GLU A 107 -4.87 9.53 -20.16
CA GLU A 107 -3.59 9.69 -19.49
C GLU A 107 -3.41 11.11 -19.01
N TYR A 108 -2.89 11.24 -17.80
CA TYR A 108 -2.62 12.49 -17.12
C TYR A 108 -1.29 12.41 -16.40
N ASP A 109 -0.35 13.24 -16.85
CA ASP A 109 0.98 13.42 -16.27
C ASP A 109 1.02 14.78 -15.57
N GLU A 110 1.52 14.83 -14.34
CA GLU A 110 1.67 16.07 -13.59
C GLU A 110 2.90 16.07 -12.67
N PRO A 111 3.50 17.23 -12.39
CA PRO A 111 4.49 17.36 -11.34
C PRO A 111 3.86 17.21 -9.95
N ASP A 112 4.61 16.63 -9.01
CA ASP A 112 4.23 16.53 -7.60
C ASP A 112 4.19 17.91 -6.94
N SER A 113 3.14 18.15 -6.16
CA SER A 113 2.90 19.41 -5.46
C SER A 113 3.96 19.83 -4.44
N HIS A 114 4.67 18.88 -3.84
CA HIS A 114 5.71 19.11 -2.82
C HIS A 114 7.11 18.88 -3.37
N TYR A 115 7.28 17.98 -4.34
CA TYR A 115 8.57 17.60 -4.91
C TYR A 115 8.59 17.78 -6.43
N PRO A 116 9.01 18.95 -6.96
CA PRO A 116 8.94 19.24 -8.40
C PRO A 116 9.66 18.23 -9.31
N PHE A 117 10.65 17.51 -8.79
CA PHE A 117 11.39 16.45 -9.50
C PHE A 117 10.72 15.07 -9.45
N ARG A 118 9.52 14.96 -8.88
CA ARG A 118 8.68 13.78 -8.96
C ARG A 118 7.50 14.08 -9.86
N HIS A 119 7.20 13.16 -10.76
CA HIS A 119 6.01 13.19 -11.58
C HIS A 119 5.05 12.08 -11.18
N TRP A 120 3.76 12.40 -11.26
CA TRP A 120 2.64 11.47 -11.11
C TRP A 120 2.02 11.22 -12.47
N HIS A 121 1.77 9.95 -12.77
CA HIS A 121 1.15 9.53 -14.01
C HIS A 121 -0.09 8.68 -13.72
N THR A 122 -1.25 9.15 -14.18
CA THR A 122 -2.53 8.46 -14.02
C THR A 122 -3.01 7.99 -15.38
N CYS A 123 -3.12 6.67 -15.56
CA CYS A 123 -3.75 6.03 -16.70
C CYS A 123 -5.11 5.46 -16.29
N ILE A 124 -6.14 5.72 -17.09
CA ILE A 124 -7.47 5.12 -16.92
C ILE A 124 -7.91 4.54 -18.25
N GLY A 125 -8.08 3.22 -18.31
CA GLY A 125 -8.69 2.51 -19.43
C GLY A 125 -10.12 2.11 -19.12
N LEU A 126 -11.00 2.24 -20.12
CA LEU A 126 -12.41 1.87 -20.06
C LEU A 126 -12.73 0.98 -21.26
N GLU A 127 -13.46 -0.11 -21.01
CA GLU A 127 -13.96 -1.00 -22.06
C GLU A 127 -15.45 -1.25 -21.85
N THR A 128 -16.25 -1.07 -22.89
CA THR A 128 -17.70 -1.24 -22.81
C THR A 128 -18.06 -2.70 -23.06
N ALA A 129 -18.69 -3.34 -22.07
CA ALA A 129 -19.15 -4.71 -22.16
C ALA A 129 -20.49 -4.84 -22.92
N LYS A 130 -20.94 -6.07 -23.15
CA LYS A 130 -22.19 -6.38 -23.89
C LYS A 130 -23.47 -6.01 -23.15
N ASP A 131 -23.42 -5.96 -21.83
CA ASP A 131 -24.51 -5.70 -20.89
C ASP A 131 -24.56 -4.23 -20.43
N ASP A 132 -24.02 -3.31 -21.23
CA ASP A 132 -23.86 -1.87 -20.91
C ASP A 132 -23.03 -1.57 -19.64
N SER A 133 -22.42 -2.60 -19.02
CA SER A 133 -21.40 -2.42 -18.00
C SER A 133 -20.09 -1.91 -18.60
N CYS A 134 -19.24 -1.35 -17.75
CA CYS A 134 -17.93 -0.84 -18.15
C CYS A 134 -16.85 -1.51 -17.32
N LEU A 135 -15.90 -2.15 -17.98
CA LEU A 135 -14.66 -2.55 -17.34
C LEU A 135 -13.79 -1.31 -17.18
N VAL A 136 -13.30 -1.06 -15.97
CA VAL A 136 -12.48 0.08 -15.60
C VAL A 136 -11.13 -0.42 -15.15
N ASN A 137 -10.05 0.13 -15.70
CA ASN A 137 -8.68 -0.14 -15.30
C ASN A 137 -8.01 1.18 -14.92
N ILE A 138 -7.52 1.30 -13.69
CA ILE A 138 -6.86 2.50 -13.17
C ILE A 138 -5.45 2.12 -12.76
N LYS A 139 -4.47 2.85 -13.28
CA LYS A 139 -3.06 2.75 -12.88
C LYS A 139 -2.57 4.14 -12.51
N VAL A 140 -2.03 4.29 -11.31
CA VAL A 140 -1.31 5.50 -10.89
C VAL A 140 0.12 5.10 -10.57
N THR A 141 1.05 5.70 -11.28
CA THR A 141 2.49 5.54 -11.10
C THR A 141 3.12 6.88 -10.74
N TYR A 142 4.34 6.82 -10.23
CA TYR A 142 5.18 7.99 -10.05
C TYR A 142 6.62 7.64 -10.38
N ALA A 143 7.38 8.62 -10.84
CA ALA A 143 8.81 8.48 -11.08
C ALA A 143 9.54 9.74 -10.64
N THR A 144 10.81 9.58 -10.27
CA THR A 144 11.72 10.71 -10.09
C THR A 144 12.34 11.03 -11.44
N LEU A 145 12.38 12.31 -11.80
CA LEU A 145 12.90 12.75 -13.09
C LEU A 145 14.40 12.42 -13.21
N PRO A 146 14.90 12.05 -14.41
CA PRO A 146 16.30 11.64 -14.59
C PRO A 146 17.35 12.71 -14.28
N ASP A 147 16.96 13.99 -14.31
CA ASP A 147 17.82 15.15 -14.05
C ASP A 147 17.93 15.49 -12.55
N TYR A 148 17.22 14.78 -11.68
CA TYR A 148 17.29 14.98 -10.24
C TYR A 148 18.62 14.50 -9.66
N VAL A 149 19.37 15.42 -9.06
CA VAL A 149 20.58 15.14 -8.31
C VAL A 149 20.37 15.57 -6.86
N GLY A 150 20.24 14.61 -5.95
CA GLY A 150 20.00 14.88 -4.53
C GLY A 150 19.75 13.62 -3.70
N TRP A 151 19.38 13.83 -2.44
CA TRP A 151 18.97 12.75 -1.55
C TRP A 151 17.71 12.04 -2.10
N PRO A 152 17.56 10.71 -1.91
CA PRO A 152 16.36 10.00 -2.33
C PRO A 152 15.09 10.69 -1.81
N LEU A 153 14.17 11.01 -2.71
CA LEU A 153 12.91 11.65 -2.33
C LEU A 153 12.09 10.68 -1.45
N PRO A 154 11.47 11.16 -0.36
CA PRO A 154 10.69 10.29 0.53
C PRO A 154 9.51 9.69 -0.22
N GLU A 155 9.33 8.38 -0.12
CA GLU A 155 8.23 7.68 -0.80
C GLU A 155 6.88 8.30 -0.43
N PRO A 156 5.96 8.47 -1.40
CA PRO A 156 4.66 9.05 -1.12
C PRO A 156 3.82 8.14 -0.21
N ASP A 157 3.02 8.76 0.65
CA ASP A 157 2.06 8.05 1.47
C ASP A 157 1.01 7.36 0.61
N LEU A 158 0.81 6.05 0.83
CA LEU A 158 -0.15 5.28 0.07
C LEU A 158 -1.57 5.71 0.36
N ASN A 159 -2.27 6.09 -0.70
CA ASN A 159 -3.65 6.50 -0.68
C ASN A 159 -4.36 5.98 -1.93
N ILE A 160 -5.68 5.82 -1.83
CA ILE A 160 -6.50 5.52 -2.99
C ILE A 160 -6.76 6.82 -3.74
N PRO A 161 -6.44 6.91 -5.05
CA PRO A 161 -6.68 8.09 -5.86
C PRO A 161 -8.15 8.53 -5.78
N ARG A 162 -8.39 9.83 -5.68
CA ARG A 162 -9.75 10.38 -5.52
C ARG A 162 -10.70 9.93 -6.63
N ILE A 163 -10.20 9.84 -7.87
CA ILE A 163 -11.00 9.36 -9.00
C ILE A 163 -11.46 7.91 -8.83
N ALA A 164 -10.59 7.03 -8.32
CA ALA A 164 -10.98 5.65 -8.04
C ALA A 164 -12.11 5.60 -6.99
N LYS A 165 -12.01 6.38 -5.91
CA LYS A 165 -13.08 6.48 -4.89
C LYS A 165 -14.41 6.95 -5.48
N VAL A 166 -14.36 7.96 -6.36
CA VAL A 166 -15.56 8.49 -7.04
C VAL A 166 -16.21 7.41 -7.91
N LEU A 167 -15.41 6.62 -8.64
CA LEU A 167 -15.94 5.55 -9.50
C LEU A 167 -16.49 4.37 -8.70
N PHE A 168 -15.88 3.99 -7.57
CA PHE A 168 -16.43 2.96 -6.68
C PHE A 168 -17.74 3.40 -6.01
N SER A 169 -17.91 4.70 -5.77
CA SER A 169 -19.09 5.27 -5.11
C SER A 169 -20.05 5.91 -6.12
N LEU A 170 -20.00 5.53 -7.39
CA LEU A 170 -20.79 6.15 -8.43
C LEU A 170 -22.30 5.86 -8.20
N PRO A 171 -23.16 6.87 -8.13
CA PRO A 171 -24.60 6.65 -7.94
C PRO A 171 -25.18 5.79 -9.06
N ASN A 172 -26.19 4.96 -8.75
CA ASN A 172 -26.90 4.09 -9.71
C ASN A 172 -26.06 2.97 -10.35
N HIS A 173 -24.83 2.79 -9.87
CA HIS A 173 -23.91 1.77 -10.33
C HIS A 173 -23.38 0.94 -9.16
N GLN A 174 -23.00 -0.29 -9.47
CA GLN A 174 -22.32 -1.19 -8.55
C GLN A 174 -20.95 -1.51 -9.13
N ALA A 175 -19.91 -1.31 -8.32
CA ALA A 175 -18.54 -1.66 -8.69
C ALA A 175 -18.17 -3.05 -8.15
N CYS A 176 -17.75 -3.95 -9.04
CA CYS A 176 -17.41 -5.34 -8.71
C CYS A 176 -16.03 -5.71 -9.24
N VAL A 177 -15.30 -6.54 -8.50
CA VAL A 177 -14.05 -7.18 -8.93
C VAL A 177 -14.34 -8.68 -9.01
N GLY A 178 -14.31 -9.24 -10.22
CA GLY A 178 -15.01 -10.50 -10.51
C GLY A 178 -16.51 -10.34 -10.19
N GLU A 179 -17.05 -11.25 -9.38
CA GLU A 179 -18.42 -11.16 -8.86
C GLU A 179 -18.52 -10.43 -7.51
N THR A 180 -17.40 -10.09 -6.88
CA THR A 180 -17.38 -9.50 -5.54
C THR A 180 -17.60 -7.99 -5.61
N VAL A 181 -18.64 -7.51 -4.93
CA VAL A 181 -18.92 -6.07 -4.77
C VAL A 181 -17.80 -5.41 -3.97
N VAL A 182 -17.29 -4.28 -4.43
CA VAL A 182 -16.26 -3.51 -3.72
C VAL A 182 -16.89 -2.71 -2.59
N ASN A 183 -16.45 -2.96 -1.36
CA ASN A 183 -16.93 -2.24 -0.18
C ASN A 183 -16.18 -0.92 -0.04
N THR A 184 -16.92 0.18 0.11
CA THR A 184 -16.35 1.53 0.29
C THR A 184 -16.00 1.84 1.75
N SER A 185 -16.38 0.97 2.68
CA SER A 185 -16.10 1.06 4.11
C SER A 185 -15.85 -0.32 4.72
N CYS A 186 -15.30 -0.37 5.93
CA CYS A 186 -15.19 -1.61 6.69
C CYS A 186 -16.58 -2.15 7.03
N THR A 187 -16.87 -3.40 6.65
CA THR A 187 -18.11 -4.07 7.02
C THR A 187 -17.95 -4.67 8.41
N ARG A 188 -18.82 -4.28 9.35
CA ARG A 188 -18.89 -4.93 10.66
C ARG A 188 -19.76 -6.17 10.54
N LEU A 189 -19.18 -7.32 10.86
CA LEU A 189 -19.90 -8.58 10.84
C LEU A 189 -20.76 -8.70 12.08
N THR A 190 -21.99 -9.13 11.86
CA THR A 190 -22.98 -9.47 12.87
C THR A 190 -23.43 -10.90 12.62
N PHE A 191 -24.12 -11.49 13.58
CA PHE A 191 -24.69 -12.84 13.39
C PHE A 191 -25.57 -12.94 12.13
N ASP A 192 -26.34 -11.89 11.82
CA ASP A 192 -27.34 -11.91 10.74
C ASP A 192 -26.73 -11.70 9.35
N ASN A 193 -25.63 -10.94 9.23
CA ASN A 193 -25.01 -10.63 7.94
C ASN A 193 -23.81 -11.53 7.61
N PHE A 194 -23.30 -12.31 8.58
CA PHE A 194 -22.04 -13.06 8.44
C PHE A 194 -22.03 -13.99 7.22
N ASP A 195 -23.11 -14.73 6.99
CA ASP A 195 -23.16 -15.71 5.91
C ASP A 195 -23.10 -15.00 4.54
N ILE A 196 -24.01 -14.05 4.31
CA ILE A 196 -24.17 -13.33 3.05
C ILE A 196 -22.96 -12.41 2.76
N GLU A 197 -22.49 -11.66 3.75
CA GLU A 197 -21.44 -10.65 3.56
C GLU A 197 -20.03 -11.28 3.52
N PHE A 198 -19.78 -12.33 4.30
CA PHE A 198 -18.43 -12.88 4.47
C PHE A 198 -18.29 -14.32 4.03
N SER A 199 -19.08 -15.25 4.57
CA SER A 199 -18.89 -16.69 4.31
C SER A 199 -19.08 -17.03 2.83
N ASP A 200 -20.18 -16.60 2.23
CA ASP A 200 -20.53 -16.90 0.84
C ASP A 200 -19.53 -16.24 -0.13
N ASN A 201 -19.13 -15.00 0.16
CA ASN A 201 -18.08 -14.30 -0.59
C ASN A 201 -16.72 -14.99 -0.45
N LEU A 202 -16.35 -15.46 0.75
CA LEU A 202 -15.07 -16.12 0.99
C LEU A 202 -14.93 -17.40 0.15
N LEU A 203 -16.00 -18.19 0.09
CA LEU A 203 -16.09 -19.49 -0.57
C LEU A 203 -16.38 -19.41 -2.08
N SER A 204 -16.74 -18.25 -2.61
CA SER A 204 -16.98 -18.09 -4.05
C SER A 204 -15.71 -18.38 -4.86
N SER A 205 -15.83 -19.28 -5.85
CA SER A 205 -14.77 -19.59 -6.82
C SER A 205 -14.62 -18.53 -7.91
N GLN A 206 -15.57 -17.60 -8.01
CA GLN A 206 -15.53 -16.46 -8.94
C GLN A 206 -15.01 -15.18 -8.27
N ARG A 207 -14.63 -15.25 -6.98
CA ARG A 207 -14.04 -14.13 -6.26
C ARG A 207 -12.64 -13.87 -6.78
N GLU A 208 -12.40 -12.67 -7.27
CA GLU A 208 -11.07 -12.18 -7.65
C GLU A 208 -10.49 -11.21 -6.61
N LEU A 209 -11.34 -10.66 -5.72
CA LEU A 209 -10.93 -9.70 -4.70
C LEU A 209 -10.51 -10.40 -3.39
N PRO A 210 -9.31 -10.12 -2.85
CA PRO A 210 -8.94 -10.57 -1.51
C PRO A 210 -9.90 -10.03 -0.43
N LEU A 211 -10.15 -10.83 0.60
CA LEU A 211 -10.92 -10.41 1.78
C LEU A 211 -9.98 -10.30 2.98
N ILE A 212 -10.17 -9.30 3.82
CA ILE A 212 -9.43 -9.11 5.06
C ILE A 212 -10.39 -9.24 6.23
N LEU A 213 -10.15 -10.18 7.13
CA LEU A 213 -10.88 -10.30 8.38
C LEU A 213 -10.01 -9.78 9.53
N ILE A 214 -10.60 -8.92 10.35
CA ILE A 214 -9.98 -8.41 11.59
C ILE A 214 -10.83 -8.86 12.76
N THR A 215 -10.24 -9.58 13.70
CA THR A 215 -10.91 -10.04 14.91
C THR A 215 -10.53 -9.18 16.11
N SER A 216 -11.48 -8.90 16.98
CA SER A 216 -11.20 -8.25 18.27
C SER A 216 -10.59 -9.23 19.29
N ASP A 217 -10.18 -8.72 20.46
CA ASP A 217 -10.03 -9.54 21.66
C ASP A 217 -11.39 -9.82 22.33
N ASP A 218 -11.35 -10.57 23.44
CA ASP A 218 -12.54 -10.89 24.25
C ASP A 218 -13.24 -9.64 24.85
N THR A 219 -12.65 -8.45 24.72
CA THR A 219 -13.21 -7.16 25.17
C THR A 219 -13.75 -6.29 24.03
N GLY A 220 -13.73 -6.79 22.80
CA GLY A 220 -14.17 -6.04 21.62
C GLY A 220 -13.15 -5.05 21.06
N ARG A 221 -11.89 -5.10 21.50
CA ARG A 221 -10.83 -4.21 20.98
C ARG A 221 -10.09 -4.84 19.81
N TYR A 222 -10.00 -4.12 18.70
CA TYR A 222 -9.27 -4.56 17.51
C TYR A 222 -7.76 -4.28 17.61
N PRO A 223 -6.90 -5.10 16.96
CA PRO A 223 -5.47 -4.86 16.89
C PRO A 223 -5.11 -3.70 15.94
N VAL A 224 -6.00 -3.35 15.02
CA VAL A 224 -5.89 -2.18 14.15
C VAL A 224 -6.70 -1.03 14.76
N LYS A 225 -6.05 0.11 15.00
CA LYS A 225 -6.66 1.28 15.67
C LYS A 225 -7.93 1.78 14.98
N ASP A 226 -7.95 1.77 13.64
CA ASP A 226 -9.08 2.22 12.83
C ASP A 226 -9.27 1.30 11.61
N PRO A 227 -10.12 0.26 11.73
CA PRO A 227 -10.49 -0.62 10.62
C PRO A 227 -11.12 0.13 9.43
N GLY A 228 -11.84 1.23 9.69
CA GLY A 228 -12.47 2.06 8.66
C GLY A 228 -11.45 2.80 7.82
N LYS A 229 -10.43 3.39 8.45
CA LYS A 229 -9.30 4.00 7.74
C LYS A 229 -8.52 2.96 6.93
N LEU A 230 -8.35 1.74 7.45
CA LEU A 230 -7.71 0.66 6.71
C LEU A 230 -8.52 0.28 5.45
N ALA A 231 -9.83 0.11 5.57
CA ALA A 231 -10.71 -0.16 4.42
C ALA A 231 -10.64 0.95 3.37
N ASN A 232 -10.66 2.21 3.80
CA ASN A 232 -10.53 3.37 2.91
C ASN A 232 -9.19 3.42 2.15
N ASN A 233 -8.14 2.79 2.68
CA ASN A 233 -6.81 2.72 2.08
C ASN A 233 -6.60 1.47 1.22
N LEU A 234 -7.56 0.53 1.20
CA LEU A 234 -7.52 -0.72 0.44
C LEU A 234 -8.69 -0.87 -0.53
N MET A 235 -9.45 0.21 -0.77
CA MET A 235 -10.59 0.22 -1.67
C MET A 235 -10.21 -0.24 -3.08
N GLY A 236 -10.87 -1.28 -3.57
CA GLY A 236 -10.56 -1.93 -4.85
C GLY A 236 -9.35 -2.88 -4.84
N LEU A 237 -8.66 -3.03 -3.70
CA LEU A 237 -7.57 -3.99 -3.48
C LEU A 237 -7.99 -5.14 -2.55
N ALA A 238 -8.84 -4.86 -1.57
CA ALA A 238 -9.43 -5.86 -0.68
C ALA A 238 -10.68 -5.32 0.03
N ASN A 239 -11.64 -6.20 0.30
CA ASN A 239 -12.75 -5.88 1.20
C ASN A 239 -12.35 -6.17 2.65
N VAL A 240 -12.60 -5.23 3.56
CA VAL A 240 -12.21 -5.33 4.97
C VAL A 240 -13.45 -5.59 5.83
N PHE A 241 -13.37 -6.63 6.64
CA PHE A 241 -14.40 -7.07 7.57
C PHE A 241 -13.85 -7.03 9.00
N ALA A 242 -14.71 -6.63 9.93
CA ALA A 242 -14.41 -6.64 11.35
C ALA A 242 -15.39 -7.56 12.08
N ALA A 243 -14.88 -8.59 12.76
CA ALA A 243 -15.65 -9.49 13.60
C ALA A 243 -15.34 -9.24 15.07
N ASP A 244 -16.38 -9.05 15.88
CA ASP A 244 -16.24 -8.89 17.33
C ASP A 244 -16.29 -10.26 18.03
N GLU A 245 -15.15 -10.71 18.53
CA GLU A 245 -14.98 -11.96 19.30
C GLU A 245 -15.67 -11.93 20.67
N SER A 246 -16.08 -10.76 21.16
CA SER A 246 -16.90 -10.65 22.37
C SER A 246 -18.35 -11.09 22.15
N ASP A 247 -18.83 -11.08 20.88
CA ASP A 247 -20.12 -11.65 20.52
C ASP A 247 -20.00 -13.16 20.33
N GLY A 248 -20.47 -13.92 21.34
CA GLY A 248 -20.46 -15.38 21.32
C GLY A 248 -21.21 -16.00 20.12
N ARG A 249 -22.23 -15.33 19.57
CA ARG A 249 -22.98 -15.84 18.40
C ARG A 249 -22.14 -15.75 17.14
N LEU A 250 -21.48 -14.60 16.92
CA LEU A 250 -20.58 -14.39 15.79
C LEU A 250 -19.35 -15.30 15.88
N LYS A 251 -18.80 -15.44 17.09
CA LYS A 251 -17.71 -16.38 17.37
C LYS A 251 -18.08 -17.83 17.01
N SER A 252 -19.33 -18.22 17.27
CA SER A 252 -19.83 -19.56 16.91
C SER A 252 -19.91 -19.75 15.39
N LYS A 253 -20.31 -18.72 14.63
CA LYS A 253 -20.29 -18.73 13.16
C LYS A 253 -18.87 -18.89 12.60
N LEU A 254 -17.90 -18.13 13.11
CA LEU A 254 -16.48 -18.26 12.73
C LEU A 254 -15.94 -19.65 13.04
N PHE A 255 -16.26 -20.18 14.22
CA PHE A 255 -15.86 -21.53 14.62
C PHE A 255 -16.46 -22.61 13.71
N ASN A 256 -17.73 -22.46 13.30
CA ASN A 256 -18.40 -23.40 12.41
C ASN A 256 -17.89 -23.32 10.96
N LEU A 257 -17.43 -22.15 10.51
CA LEU A 257 -16.80 -22.00 9.19
C LEU A 257 -15.40 -22.65 9.15
N PHE A 258 -14.66 -22.56 10.26
CA PHE A 258 -13.30 -23.09 10.40
C PHE A 258 -13.25 -24.20 11.47
N LEU A 259 -14.00 -25.28 11.25
CA LEU A 259 -14.18 -26.38 12.21
C LEU A 259 -12.86 -26.94 12.74
N TYR A 260 -12.79 -27.06 14.06
CA TYR A 260 -11.74 -27.79 14.76
C TYR A 260 -11.70 -29.27 14.28
N ASP A 261 -10.51 -29.84 14.15
CA ASP A 261 -10.24 -31.18 13.56
C ASP A 261 -10.50 -31.34 12.05
N THR A 262 -10.65 -30.23 11.30
CA THR A 262 -10.67 -30.24 9.83
C THR A 262 -9.55 -29.37 9.25
N PRO A 263 -9.14 -29.58 7.98
CA PRO A 263 -8.16 -28.70 7.32
C PRO A 263 -8.57 -27.21 7.34
N ALA A 264 -9.88 -26.94 7.37
CA ALA A 264 -10.44 -25.59 7.46
C ALA A 264 -9.98 -24.83 8.72
N TYR A 265 -9.62 -25.52 9.81
CA TYR A 265 -9.14 -24.88 11.04
C TYR A 265 -7.91 -24.00 10.81
N ARG A 266 -7.03 -24.38 9.88
CA ARG A 266 -5.84 -23.57 9.54
C ARG A 266 -6.17 -22.25 8.88
N TYR A 267 -7.40 -22.04 8.41
CA TYR A 267 -7.89 -20.80 7.82
C TYR A 267 -8.52 -19.85 8.84
N ASN A 268 -8.70 -20.29 10.08
CA ASN A 268 -9.26 -19.47 11.15
C ASN A 268 -8.44 -18.18 11.38
N CYS A 269 -9.11 -17.06 11.66
CA CYS A 269 -8.46 -15.83 12.09
C CYS A 269 -8.39 -15.82 13.63
N PRO A 270 -7.21 -15.99 14.26
CA PRO A 270 -7.11 -15.99 15.72
C PRO A 270 -7.60 -14.69 16.34
N LYS A 271 -7.94 -14.67 17.62
CA LYS A 271 -8.32 -13.43 18.33
C LYS A 271 -7.24 -12.34 18.21
N SER A 272 -7.66 -11.08 18.16
CA SER A 272 -6.77 -9.94 18.04
C SER A 272 -5.77 -10.08 16.88
N SER A 273 -6.24 -10.51 15.72
CA SER A 273 -5.40 -10.63 14.53
C SER A 273 -6.09 -10.10 13.28
N LEU A 274 -5.30 -9.98 12.21
CA LEU A 274 -5.76 -9.67 10.88
C LEU A 274 -5.37 -10.82 9.96
N ARG A 275 -6.32 -11.34 9.19
CA ARG A 275 -6.04 -12.36 8.17
C ARG A 275 -6.48 -11.92 6.79
N ILE A 276 -5.63 -12.19 5.80
CA ILE A 276 -5.85 -11.90 4.39
C ILE A 276 -6.19 -13.21 3.68
N TYR A 277 -7.39 -13.28 3.12
CA TYR A 277 -7.85 -14.41 2.34
C TYR A 277 -7.71 -14.11 0.85
N GLN A 278 -6.68 -14.69 0.22
CA GLN A 278 -6.55 -14.70 -1.24
C GLN A 278 -7.74 -15.41 -1.94
N PRO A 279 -8.04 -15.06 -3.20
CA PRO A 279 -9.00 -15.76 -4.07
C PRO A 279 -8.88 -17.29 -4.09
N ASN A 280 -9.94 -18.01 -4.49
CA ASN A 280 -9.93 -19.46 -4.72
C ASN A 280 -9.58 -20.33 -3.49
N ILE A 281 -10.03 -19.96 -2.29
CA ILE A 281 -9.75 -20.69 -1.04
C ILE A 281 -10.17 -22.17 -1.12
N ASN A 282 -9.33 -23.09 -0.62
CA ASN A 282 -9.68 -24.50 -0.55
C ASN A 282 -9.67 -25.00 0.90
N LEU A 283 -10.82 -24.93 1.58
CA LEU A 283 -10.95 -25.34 2.98
C LEU A 283 -10.69 -26.84 3.23
N SER A 284 -10.59 -27.66 2.18
CA SER A 284 -10.24 -29.08 2.29
C SER A 284 -8.73 -29.34 2.23
N ASP A 285 -7.91 -28.35 1.89
CA ASP A 285 -6.45 -28.46 1.79
C ASP A 285 -5.78 -27.62 2.88
N GLU A 286 -5.02 -28.27 3.78
CA GLU A 286 -4.34 -27.60 4.88
C GLU A 286 -3.13 -26.78 4.41
N GLU A 287 -2.45 -27.23 3.35
CA GLU A 287 -1.23 -26.59 2.84
C GLU A 287 -1.55 -25.27 2.14
N ASP A 288 -2.71 -25.20 1.51
CA ASP A 288 -3.25 -24.00 0.87
C ASP A 288 -3.47 -22.85 1.87
N ALA A 289 -3.64 -23.14 3.18
CA ALA A 289 -3.77 -22.12 4.22
C ALA A 289 -2.56 -21.16 4.30
N ARG A 290 -1.39 -21.58 3.80
CA ARG A 290 -0.12 -20.81 3.86
C ARG A 290 -0.11 -19.57 2.99
N ARG A 291 -0.88 -19.52 1.89
CA ARG A 291 -1.00 -18.30 1.06
C ARG A 291 -1.93 -17.25 1.65
N HIS A 292 -2.69 -17.58 2.70
CA HIS A 292 -3.62 -16.68 3.38
C HIS A 292 -2.95 -16.08 4.63
N LEU A 293 -2.21 -14.98 4.44
CA LEU A 293 -1.39 -14.35 5.47
C LEU A 293 -2.18 -13.99 6.72
N CYS A 294 -1.70 -14.42 7.89
CA CYS A 294 -2.22 -14.04 9.20
C CYS A 294 -1.19 -13.20 9.95
N ILE A 295 -1.60 -12.02 10.41
CA ILE A 295 -0.76 -11.06 11.13
C ILE A 295 -1.36 -10.87 12.53
N ARG A 296 -0.60 -11.28 13.55
CA ARG A 296 -1.00 -11.18 14.95
C ARG A 296 -0.75 -9.76 15.50
N ARG A 297 -1.39 -9.45 16.63
CA ARG A 297 -1.33 -8.13 17.30
C ARG A 297 0.09 -7.61 17.55
N ASP A 298 1.00 -8.47 17.97
CA ASP A 298 2.42 -8.16 18.20
C ASP A 298 3.07 -7.59 16.94
N ARG A 299 2.95 -8.29 15.81
CA ARG A 299 3.45 -7.82 14.51
C ARG A 299 2.72 -6.58 13.99
N LEU A 300 1.40 -6.51 14.12
CA LEU A 300 0.64 -5.32 13.75
C LEU A 300 1.09 -4.08 14.56
N SER A 301 1.46 -4.28 15.83
CA SER A 301 1.98 -3.21 16.69
C SER A 301 3.38 -2.77 16.26
N GLU A 302 4.21 -3.67 15.73
CA GLU A 302 5.52 -3.32 15.13
C GLU A 302 5.37 -2.48 13.86
N TYR A 303 4.39 -2.81 13.01
CA TYR A 303 4.10 -2.02 11.81
C TYR A 303 3.53 -0.64 12.15
N GLY A 304 2.79 -0.52 13.26
CA GLY A 304 2.20 0.73 13.71
C GLY A 304 1.37 1.40 12.61
N ASN A 305 1.67 2.66 12.32
CA ASN A 305 0.97 3.43 11.28
C ASN A 305 1.28 2.97 9.85
N LYS A 306 2.33 2.16 9.63
CA LYS A 306 2.73 1.66 8.30
C LYS A 306 1.93 0.45 7.83
N THR A 307 1.06 -0.11 8.68
CA THR A 307 0.26 -1.31 8.35
C THR A 307 -0.52 -1.16 7.04
N SER A 308 -1.23 -0.04 6.85
CA SER A 308 -1.96 0.22 5.60
C SER A 308 -1.04 0.29 4.39
N THR A 309 0.14 0.89 4.54
CA THR A 309 1.14 1.02 3.48
C THR A 309 1.65 -0.35 3.05
N ILE A 310 2.02 -1.20 4.00
CA ILE A 310 2.53 -2.55 3.74
C ILE A 310 1.49 -3.39 3.00
N LEU A 311 0.24 -3.37 3.49
CA LEU A 311 -0.86 -4.12 2.88
C LEU A 311 -1.18 -3.63 1.47
N ASN A 312 -1.25 -2.31 1.28
CA ASN A 312 -1.53 -1.72 -0.03
C ASN A 312 -0.43 -2.08 -1.04
N ARG A 313 0.86 -1.99 -0.69
CA ARG A 313 1.96 -2.43 -1.59
C ARG A 313 1.88 -3.90 -1.93
N SER A 314 1.60 -4.73 -0.94
CA SER A 314 1.60 -6.19 -1.12
C SER A 314 0.46 -6.61 -2.06
N LEU A 315 -0.73 -6.02 -1.89
CA LEU A 315 -1.91 -6.35 -2.69
C LEU A 315 -1.93 -5.65 -4.05
N GLY A 316 -1.45 -4.41 -4.13
CA GLY A 316 -1.38 -3.65 -5.38
C GLY A 316 -0.42 -4.24 -6.42
N ARG A 317 0.59 -5.00 -5.97
CA ARG A 317 1.54 -5.74 -6.81
C ARG A 317 1.01 -7.06 -7.34
N SER A 318 -0.09 -7.58 -6.78
CA SER A 318 -0.71 -8.83 -7.25
C SER A 318 -1.57 -8.67 -8.50
N PHE A 319 -1.65 -7.46 -9.06
CA PHE A 319 -2.36 -7.23 -10.31
C PHE A 319 -1.62 -7.88 -11.48
N LEU A 320 -2.26 -8.86 -12.13
CA LEU A 320 -1.81 -9.43 -13.40
C LEU A 320 -2.56 -8.74 -14.54
N ARG A 321 -1.81 -8.20 -15.51
CA ARG A 321 -2.39 -7.62 -16.71
C ARG A 321 -2.93 -8.75 -17.59
N GLY A 322 -4.22 -8.70 -17.94
CA GLY A 322 -4.80 -9.63 -18.91
C GLY A 322 -4.40 -9.28 -20.35
N ARG A 323 -4.30 -10.27 -21.24
CA ARG A 323 -4.17 -10.03 -22.69
C ARG A 323 -5.35 -9.18 -23.17
N GLY A 324 -5.05 -8.05 -23.81
CA GLY A 324 -6.06 -7.14 -24.37
C GLY A 324 -6.64 -6.12 -23.39
N ASP A 325 -6.19 -6.10 -22.14
CA ASP A 325 -6.61 -5.08 -21.17
C ASP A 325 -6.19 -3.67 -21.64
N ILE A 326 -7.19 -2.79 -21.74
CA ILE A 326 -7.00 -1.36 -22.01
C ILE A 326 -6.62 -0.66 -20.70
N VAL A 327 -5.42 -0.09 -20.64
CA VAL A 327 -4.91 0.68 -19.49
C VAL A 327 -4.52 2.08 -19.92
N ASP A 328 -3.79 2.18 -21.02
CA ASP A 328 -3.19 3.42 -21.51
C ASP A 328 -3.50 3.67 -23.00
N THR A 329 -3.05 4.80 -23.53
CA THR A 329 -3.37 5.21 -24.90
C THR A 329 -2.72 4.33 -25.96
N SER A 330 -1.62 3.66 -25.65
CA SER A 330 -0.94 2.73 -26.56
C SER A 330 -1.80 1.48 -26.80
N ASP A 331 -2.57 1.06 -25.81
CA ASP A 331 -3.48 -0.08 -25.90
C ASP A 331 -4.63 0.18 -26.87
N ILE A 332 -5.10 1.42 -26.96
CA ILE A 332 -6.11 1.83 -27.96
C ILE A 332 -5.53 1.76 -29.37
N ALA A 333 -4.29 2.20 -29.56
CA ALA A 333 -3.63 2.10 -30.86
C ALA A 333 -3.51 0.63 -31.29
N TRP A 334 -3.08 -0.24 -30.37
CA TRP A 334 -2.98 -1.67 -30.62
C TRP A 334 -4.35 -2.32 -30.90
N TYR A 335 -5.38 -1.95 -30.15
CA TYR A 335 -6.76 -2.39 -30.39
C TYR A 335 -7.24 -2.05 -31.80
N LYS A 336 -7.03 -0.79 -32.25
CA LYS A 336 -7.37 -0.35 -33.62
C LYS A 336 -6.59 -1.08 -34.69
N SER A 337 -5.29 -1.31 -34.46
CA SER A 337 -4.45 -2.09 -35.39
C SER A 337 -4.98 -3.51 -35.56
N ARG A 338 -5.35 -4.18 -34.45
CA ARG A 338 -5.91 -5.54 -34.47
C ARG A 338 -7.26 -5.61 -35.19
N GLN A 339 -8.14 -4.63 -34.97
CA GLN A 339 -9.42 -4.52 -35.69
C GLN A 339 -9.19 -4.30 -37.20
N SER A 340 -8.27 -3.42 -37.57
CA SER A 340 -7.95 -3.11 -38.97
C SER A 340 -7.38 -4.33 -39.71
N ILE A 341 -6.48 -5.07 -39.07
CA ILE A 341 -5.93 -6.32 -39.62
C ILE A 341 -7.05 -7.36 -39.80
N GLY A 342 -7.94 -7.51 -38.82
CA GLY A 342 -9.10 -8.40 -38.92
C GLY A 342 -10.02 -8.04 -40.09
N ALA A 343 -10.33 -6.76 -40.28
CA ALA A 343 -11.15 -6.28 -41.39
C ALA A 343 -10.49 -6.51 -42.75
N LEU A 344 -9.19 -6.23 -42.87
CA LEU A 344 -8.41 -6.49 -44.09
C LEU A 344 -8.42 -7.98 -44.45
N ARG A 345 -8.28 -8.86 -43.47
CA ARG A 345 -8.38 -10.32 -43.68
C ARG A 345 -9.72 -10.75 -44.23
N SER A 346 -10.81 -10.28 -43.62
CA SER A 346 -12.16 -10.58 -44.11
C SER A 346 -12.36 -10.11 -45.56
N ARG A 347 -11.89 -8.90 -45.88
CA ARG A 347 -11.97 -8.34 -47.23
C ARG A 347 -11.11 -9.09 -48.24
N MET A 348 -9.90 -9.52 -47.86
CA MET A 348 -9.06 -10.38 -48.70
C MET A 348 -9.73 -11.73 -48.96
N ALA A 349 -10.34 -12.35 -47.95
CA ALA A 349 -11.06 -13.61 -48.11
C ALA A 349 -12.29 -13.47 -49.04
N GLU A 350 -13.02 -12.36 -48.94
CA GLU A 350 -14.13 -12.03 -49.84
C GLU A 350 -13.65 -11.80 -51.28
N MET A 351 -12.59 -11.01 -51.49
CA MET A 351 -12.00 -10.79 -52.81
C MET A 351 -11.52 -12.10 -53.44
N LYS A 352 -10.90 -12.99 -52.66
CA LYS A 352 -10.46 -14.30 -53.14
C LYS A 352 -11.64 -15.14 -53.62
N ARG A 353 -12.73 -15.21 -52.84
CA ARG A 353 -13.96 -15.90 -53.25
C ARG A 353 -14.59 -15.29 -54.51
N HIS A 354 -14.61 -13.97 -54.62
CA HIS A 354 -15.11 -13.29 -55.82
C HIS A 354 -14.28 -13.65 -57.05
N ALA A 355 -12.95 -13.58 -56.94
CA ALA A 355 -12.01 -13.89 -58.01
C ALA A 355 -12.10 -15.36 -58.45
N GLU A 356 -12.33 -16.30 -57.53
CA GLU A 356 -12.58 -17.73 -57.82
C GLU A 356 -13.90 -17.92 -58.58
N ASN A 357 -14.99 -17.30 -58.12
CA ASN A 357 -16.30 -17.37 -58.77
C ASN A 357 -16.29 -16.74 -60.17
N GLU A 358 -15.57 -15.63 -60.33
CA GLU A 358 -15.44 -14.91 -61.59
C GLU A 358 -14.60 -15.69 -62.60
N ALA A 359 -13.52 -16.36 -62.18
CA ALA A 359 -12.76 -17.27 -63.04
C ALA A 359 -13.60 -18.46 -63.55
N VAL A 360 -14.47 -19.02 -62.71
CA VAL A 360 -15.41 -20.08 -63.11
C VAL A 360 -16.47 -19.58 -64.10
N ALA A 361 -16.93 -18.33 -63.94
CA ALA A 361 -17.88 -17.71 -64.87
C ALA A 361 -17.23 -17.35 -66.21
N GLU A 362 -15.99 -16.85 -66.19
CA GLU A 362 -15.16 -16.54 -67.36
C GLU A 362 -14.92 -17.79 -68.21
N ALA A 363 -14.52 -18.91 -67.58
CA ALA A 363 -14.29 -20.19 -68.26
C ALA A 363 -15.53 -20.68 -69.04
N LYS A 364 -16.73 -20.52 -68.44
CA LYS A 364 -18.01 -20.85 -69.09
C LYS A 364 -18.36 -19.92 -70.26
N ARG A 365 -17.98 -18.64 -70.18
CA ARG A 365 -18.20 -17.66 -71.27
C ARG A 365 -17.24 -17.89 -72.43
N THR A 366 -15.98 -18.23 -72.16
CA THR A 366 -14.99 -18.54 -73.19
C THR A 366 -15.34 -19.80 -73.98
N GLU A 367 -15.92 -20.81 -73.33
CA GLU A 367 -16.43 -22.02 -73.99
C GLU A 367 -17.59 -21.72 -74.96
N ALA A 368 -18.44 -20.75 -74.62
CA ALA A 368 -19.59 -20.34 -75.43
C ALA A 368 -19.24 -19.38 -76.59
N LEU A 369 -18.19 -18.55 -76.45
CA LEU A 369 -17.79 -17.56 -77.46
C LEU A 369 -16.93 -18.11 -78.61
N ALA A 370 -16.36 -19.30 -78.46
CA ALA A 370 -15.46 -19.94 -79.43
C ALA A 370 -16.12 -20.29 -80.80
N ALA A 371 -17.41 -20.01 -80.98
CA ALA A 371 -18.18 -20.38 -82.16
C ALA A 371 -18.32 -19.29 -83.25
N SER A 372 -17.77 -18.07 -83.07
CA SER A 372 -18.16 -16.89 -83.90
C SER A 372 -17.03 -16.03 -84.52
N TYR A 373 -15.75 -16.39 -84.40
CA TYR A 373 -14.65 -15.52 -84.87
C TYR A 373 -13.62 -16.24 -85.78
N SER A 374 -12.90 -15.50 -86.63
CA SER A 374 -11.86 -16.04 -87.51
C SER A 374 -10.62 -16.55 -86.74
N GLN A 375 -9.98 -17.60 -87.25
CA GLN A 375 -8.83 -18.30 -86.64
C GLN A 375 -7.73 -17.36 -86.11
N GLU A 376 -7.35 -16.34 -86.89
CA GLU A 376 -6.23 -15.44 -86.59
C GLU A 376 -6.53 -14.48 -85.42
N ALA A 377 -7.80 -14.05 -85.28
CA ALA A 377 -8.25 -13.24 -84.15
C ALA A 377 -8.34 -14.09 -82.86
N MET A 378 -8.69 -15.37 -82.97
CA MET A 378 -8.70 -16.30 -81.85
C MET A 378 -7.30 -16.59 -81.31
N ASP A 379 -6.29 -16.69 -82.18
CA ASP A 379 -4.92 -17.00 -81.75
C ASP A 379 -4.28 -15.83 -81.01
N ASN A 380 -4.47 -14.58 -81.47
CA ASN A 380 -4.04 -13.38 -80.74
C ASN A 380 -4.75 -13.25 -79.36
N LEU A 381 -6.04 -13.55 -79.29
CA LEU A 381 -6.81 -13.55 -78.04
C LEU A 381 -6.33 -14.62 -77.06
N LYS A 382 -5.99 -15.83 -77.55
CA LYS A 382 -5.41 -16.89 -76.72
C LYS A 382 -4.04 -16.51 -76.17
N GLU A 383 -3.20 -15.84 -76.96
CA GLU A 383 -1.89 -15.38 -76.50
C GLU A 383 -2.02 -14.28 -75.43
N LEU A 384 -2.93 -13.33 -75.61
CA LEU A 384 -3.26 -12.31 -74.60
C LEU A 384 -3.82 -12.93 -73.32
N LEU A 385 -4.75 -13.89 -73.44
CA LEU A 385 -5.31 -14.61 -72.30
C LEU A 385 -4.23 -15.39 -71.54
N SER A 386 -3.33 -16.07 -72.27
CA SER A 386 -2.17 -16.77 -71.69
C SER A 386 -1.29 -15.82 -70.85
N LYS A 387 -0.95 -14.64 -71.39
CA LYS A 387 -0.16 -13.63 -70.66
C LYS A 387 -0.89 -13.12 -69.42
N GLU A 388 -2.16 -12.76 -69.52
CA GLU A 388 -2.98 -12.34 -68.37
C GLU A 388 -3.12 -13.45 -67.32
N THR A 389 -3.28 -14.72 -67.71
CA THR A 389 -3.31 -15.83 -66.75
C THR A 389 -1.98 -16.05 -66.05
N ALA A 390 -0.85 -15.86 -66.73
CA ALA A 390 0.47 -15.96 -66.13
C ALA A 390 0.72 -14.80 -65.14
N ASP A 391 0.35 -13.58 -65.51
CA ASP A 391 0.42 -12.41 -64.62
C ASP A 391 -0.48 -12.59 -63.39
N ARG A 392 -1.71 -13.08 -63.57
CA ARG A 392 -2.61 -13.41 -62.47
C ARG A 392 -2.03 -14.44 -61.52
N GLN A 393 -1.43 -15.52 -62.03
CA GLN A 393 -0.78 -16.54 -61.20
C GLN A 393 0.39 -15.96 -60.41
N LEU A 394 1.16 -15.06 -61.01
CA LEU A 394 2.25 -14.35 -60.33
C LEU A 394 1.72 -13.48 -59.18
N TRP A 395 0.66 -12.70 -59.42
CA TRP A 395 0.02 -11.88 -58.39
C TRP A 395 -0.62 -12.70 -57.28
N GLU A 396 -1.24 -13.84 -57.60
CA GLU A 396 -1.79 -14.79 -56.62
C GLU A 396 -0.68 -15.41 -55.75
N GLY A 397 0.46 -15.77 -56.35
CA GLY A 397 1.65 -16.24 -55.63
C GLY A 397 2.19 -15.18 -54.67
N LEU A 398 2.38 -13.96 -55.16
CA LEU A 398 2.86 -12.83 -54.33
C LEU A 398 1.88 -12.53 -53.17
N ALA A 399 0.57 -12.54 -53.42
CA ALA A 399 -0.44 -12.34 -52.37
C ALA A 399 -0.42 -13.45 -51.31
N SER A 400 -0.20 -14.70 -51.73
CA SER A 400 -0.04 -15.84 -50.83
C SER A 400 1.22 -15.70 -49.95
N ASP A 401 2.34 -15.30 -50.54
CA ASP A 401 3.60 -15.07 -49.82
C ASP A 401 3.48 -13.93 -48.80
N TYR A 402 2.81 -12.83 -49.17
CA TYR A 402 2.49 -11.74 -48.23
C TYR A 402 1.56 -12.19 -47.11
N ALA A 403 0.54 -13.01 -47.41
CA ALA A 403 -0.36 -13.55 -46.39
C ALA A 403 0.36 -14.46 -45.39
N ASN A 404 1.23 -15.34 -45.89
CA ASN A 404 2.05 -16.23 -45.07
C ASN A 404 3.04 -15.44 -44.20
N SER A 405 3.71 -14.43 -44.77
CA SER A 405 4.63 -13.56 -44.04
C SER A 405 3.91 -12.79 -42.94
N ASN A 406 2.73 -12.23 -43.21
CA ASN A 406 1.92 -11.55 -42.21
C ASN A 406 1.45 -12.49 -41.09
N ALA A 407 1.07 -13.73 -41.42
CA ALA A 407 0.73 -14.73 -40.40
C ALA A 407 1.92 -15.07 -39.50
N ALA A 408 3.13 -15.19 -40.06
CA ALA A 408 4.35 -15.40 -39.30
C ALA A 408 4.71 -14.20 -38.41
N TYR A 409 4.55 -12.97 -38.92
CA TYR A 409 4.75 -11.76 -38.12
C TYR A 409 3.77 -11.66 -36.96
N GLU A 410 2.50 -12.04 -37.15
CA GLU A 410 1.52 -12.06 -36.07
C GLU A 410 1.86 -13.08 -34.98
N GLN A 411 2.27 -14.30 -35.36
CA GLN A 411 2.74 -15.29 -34.38
C GLN A 411 3.94 -14.75 -33.61
N ARG A 412 4.84 -14.02 -34.30
CA ARG A 412 6.00 -13.42 -33.64
C ARG A 412 5.61 -12.28 -32.69
N ILE A 413 4.65 -11.45 -33.06
CA ILE A 413 4.08 -10.41 -32.20
C ILE A 413 3.44 -11.05 -30.96
N GLU A 414 2.65 -12.11 -31.14
CA GLU A 414 2.03 -12.84 -30.02
C GLU A 414 3.08 -13.45 -29.07
N GLN A 415 4.15 -14.02 -29.61
CA GLN A 415 5.28 -14.51 -28.80
C GLN A 415 5.92 -13.38 -27.99
N LEU A 416 6.20 -12.24 -28.62
CA LEU A 416 6.81 -11.09 -27.96
C LEU A 416 5.90 -10.49 -26.88
N GLU A 417 4.59 -10.46 -27.11
CA GLU A 417 3.60 -10.02 -26.13
C GLU A 417 3.59 -10.91 -24.87
N ASN A 418 3.72 -12.23 -25.04
CA ASN A 418 3.83 -13.14 -23.89
C ASN A 418 5.13 -12.90 -23.12
N SER A 419 6.26 -12.75 -23.83
CA SER A 419 7.53 -12.45 -23.19
C SER A 419 7.52 -11.11 -22.44
N LEU A 420 6.82 -10.09 -22.95
CA LEU A 420 6.63 -8.82 -22.26
C LEU A 420 5.79 -8.96 -20.98
N LEU A 421 4.79 -9.85 -20.99
CA LEU A 421 3.95 -10.13 -19.83
C LEU A 421 4.74 -10.86 -18.74
N GLU A 422 5.55 -11.84 -19.12
CA GLU A 422 6.49 -12.54 -18.22
C GLU A 422 7.54 -11.58 -17.62
N LEU A 423 8.02 -10.62 -18.42
CA LEU A 423 8.93 -9.58 -17.94
C LEU A 423 8.28 -8.69 -16.87
N ASP A 424 7.04 -8.22 -17.08
CA ASP A 424 6.28 -7.40 -16.11
C ASP A 424 6.05 -8.17 -14.79
N GLU A 425 5.75 -9.47 -14.86
CA GLU A 425 5.66 -10.33 -13.68
C GLU A 425 7.00 -10.45 -12.93
N SER A 426 8.11 -10.59 -13.67
CA SER A 426 9.45 -10.67 -13.10
C SER A 426 9.87 -9.36 -12.41
N GLU A 427 9.54 -8.21 -13.00
CA GLU A 427 9.81 -6.88 -12.43
C GLU A 427 9.06 -6.66 -11.12
N ASN A 428 7.77 -7.04 -11.08
CA ASN A 428 6.98 -7.00 -9.85
C ASN A 428 7.58 -7.91 -8.75
N THR A 429 8.09 -9.08 -9.13
CA THR A 429 8.76 -10.01 -8.23
C THR A 429 10.06 -9.42 -7.68
N ILE A 430 10.88 -8.79 -8.53
CA ILE A 430 12.12 -8.11 -8.12
C ILE A 430 11.81 -6.96 -7.16
N ALA A 431 10.77 -6.16 -7.43
CA ALA A 431 10.34 -5.09 -6.54
C ALA A 431 9.88 -5.60 -5.16
N ASN A 432 9.27 -6.79 -5.10
CA ASN A 432 8.92 -7.47 -3.85
C ASN A 432 10.17 -7.92 -3.08
N LEU A 433 11.09 -8.60 -3.76
CA LEU A 433 12.33 -9.09 -3.15
C LEU A 433 13.20 -7.95 -2.62
N LYS A 434 13.33 -6.84 -3.36
CA LYS A 434 14.06 -5.64 -2.91
C LYS A 434 13.51 -5.08 -1.61
N TYR A 435 12.18 -4.95 -1.52
CA TYR A 435 11.53 -4.47 -0.30
C TYR A 435 11.78 -5.40 0.90
N ARG A 436 11.64 -6.72 0.71
CA ARG A 436 11.91 -7.71 1.76
C ARG A 436 13.37 -7.72 2.21
N LEU A 437 14.30 -7.51 1.28
CA LEU A 437 15.72 -7.40 1.60
C LEU A 437 15.99 -6.16 2.46
N GLN A 438 15.40 -5.02 2.13
CA GLN A 438 15.56 -3.80 2.90
C GLN A 438 15.04 -3.95 4.34
N GLU A 439 13.86 -4.55 4.51
CA GLU A 439 13.30 -4.83 5.84
C GLU A 439 14.20 -5.79 6.65
N ALA A 440 14.76 -6.81 6.00
CA ALA A 440 15.68 -7.75 6.64
C ALA A 440 16.98 -7.07 7.08
N LEU A 441 17.52 -6.15 6.27
CA LEU A 441 18.71 -5.36 6.60
C LEU A 441 18.46 -4.42 7.79
N GLU A 442 17.33 -3.71 7.79
CA GLU A 442 16.93 -2.85 8.93
C GLU A 442 16.73 -3.65 10.23
N ARG A 443 16.25 -4.89 10.13
CA ARG A 443 16.15 -5.79 11.28
C ARG A 443 17.52 -6.27 11.76
N ALA A 444 18.42 -6.62 10.83
CA ALA A 444 19.77 -7.05 11.17
C ALA A 444 20.54 -5.96 11.90
N ASP A 445 20.50 -4.72 11.40
CA ASP A 445 21.15 -3.56 12.03
C ASP A 445 20.63 -3.31 13.46
N ARG A 446 19.31 -3.37 13.67
CA ARG A 446 18.72 -3.26 15.02
C ARG A 446 19.18 -4.37 15.95
N SER A 447 19.18 -5.62 15.48
CA SER A 447 19.63 -6.76 16.27
C SER A 447 21.11 -6.67 16.62
N GLU A 448 21.95 -6.19 15.70
CA GLU A 448 23.38 -6.05 15.91
C GLU A 448 23.68 -4.98 16.98
N LYS A 449 22.99 -3.84 16.91
CA LYS A 449 23.06 -2.79 17.95
C LYS A 449 22.65 -3.31 19.33
N GLN A 450 21.56 -4.10 19.39
CA GLN A 450 21.10 -4.69 20.65
C GLN A 450 22.10 -5.71 21.21
N VAL A 451 22.67 -6.57 20.35
CA VAL A 451 23.70 -7.54 20.75
C VAL A 451 24.96 -6.84 21.24
N ALA A 452 25.39 -5.75 20.58
CA ALA A 452 26.53 -4.96 21.01
C ALA A 452 26.32 -4.34 22.40
N ALA A 453 25.14 -3.77 22.65
CA ALA A 453 24.79 -3.22 23.96
C ALA A 453 24.79 -4.30 25.06
N LEU A 454 24.16 -5.45 24.80
CA LEU A 454 24.12 -6.57 25.76
C LEU A 454 25.52 -7.15 26.02
N ARG A 455 26.39 -7.22 25.01
CA ARG A 455 27.78 -7.65 25.17
C ARG A 455 28.58 -6.70 26.05
N ALA A 456 28.39 -5.39 25.91
CA ALA A 456 29.02 -4.40 26.76
C ALA A 456 28.55 -4.53 28.22
N GLU A 457 27.24 -4.70 28.44
CA GLU A 457 26.67 -4.96 29.77
C GLU A 457 27.24 -6.26 30.38
N ALA A 458 27.30 -7.36 29.62
CA ALA A 458 27.84 -8.65 30.08
C ALA A 458 29.34 -8.59 30.42
N CYS A 459 30.15 -7.96 29.56
CA CYS A 459 31.59 -7.80 29.79
C CYS A 459 31.87 -7.01 31.07
N PHE A 460 31.08 -5.97 31.35
CA PHE A 460 31.20 -5.20 32.59
C PHE A 460 30.88 -6.06 33.83
N VAL A 461 29.86 -6.91 33.76
CA VAL A 461 29.51 -7.83 34.87
C VAL A 461 30.58 -8.91 35.08
N GLU A 462 31.13 -9.47 33.99
CA GLU A 462 32.23 -10.45 34.08
C GLU A 462 33.52 -9.87 34.66
N GLY A 463 33.76 -8.56 34.49
CA GLY A 463 34.92 -7.86 35.03
C GLY A 463 34.84 -7.48 36.51
N LEU A 464 33.78 -7.86 37.23
CA LEU A 464 33.62 -7.53 38.65
C LEU A 464 34.48 -8.42 39.55
N GLU A 465 35.47 -7.81 40.19
CA GLU A 465 36.30 -8.50 41.20
C GLU A 465 35.59 -8.63 42.57
N ALA A 466 34.63 -7.75 42.87
CA ALA A 466 33.87 -7.78 44.12
C ALA A 466 32.46 -7.18 43.96
N PHE A 467 31.48 -7.76 44.68
CA PHE A 467 30.12 -7.22 44.75
C PHE A 467 30.07 -5.92 45.59
N PRO A 468 29.19 -4.95 45.25
CA PRO A 468 28.96 -3.75 46.04
C PRO A 468 28.65 -4.07 47.50
N ARG A 469 29.27 -3.34 48.44
CA ARG A 469 29.09 -3.54 49.89
C ARG A 469 28.51 -2.33 50.61
N THR A 470 28.31 -1.24 49.87
CA THR A 470 27.72 -0.01 50.37
C THR A 470 26.79 0.56 49.29
N LEU A 471 25.79 1.35 49.69
CA LEU A 471 24.89 2.03 48.76
C LEU A 471 25.65 2.96 47.80
N GLY A 472 26.75 3.55 48.27
CA GLY A 472 27.66 4.33 47.42
C GLY A 472 28.33 3.49 46.33
N ASP A 473 28.66 2.23 46.61
CA ASP A 473 29.23 1.32 45.61
C ASP A 473 28.16 0.86 44.60
N GLU A 474 26.92 0.65 45.04
CA GLU A 474 25.81 0.32 44.13
C GLU A 474 25.51 1.45 43.14
N LEU A 475 25.55 2.70 43.60
CA LEU A 475 25.42 3.86 42.71
C LEU A 475 26.54 3.94 41.69
N LYS A 476 27.79 3.70 42.10
CA LYS A 476 28.93 3.65 41.16
C LYS A 476 28.77 2.52 40.17
N PHE A 477 28.35 1.36 40.67
CA PHE A 477 28.13 0.18 39.86
C PHE A 477 27.03 0.40 38.83
N ALA A 478 25.89 0.97 39.22
CA ALA A 478 24.80 1.32 38.32
C ALA A 478 25.23 2.36 37.27
N ALA A 479 25.96 3.41 37.67
CA ALA A 479 26.42 4.46 36.76
C ALA A 479 27.36 3.91 35.67
N ASN A 480 28.19 2.93 36.03
CA ASN A 480 29.12 2.28 35.09
C ASN A 480 28.45 1.20 34.23
N LEU A 481 27.43 0.51 34.75
CA LEU A 481 26.69 -0.51 34.00
C LEU A 481 25.72 0.11 32.98
N TRP A 482 25.13 1.27 33.28
CA TRP A 482 24.18 1.95 32.40
C TRP A 482 24.55 3.41 32.10
N PRO A 483 25.76 3.68 31.55
CA PRO A 483 26.25 5.05 31.33
C PRO A 483 25.45 5.83 30.28
N SER A 484 24.72 5.12 29.41
CA SER A 484 23.82 5.71 28.40
C SER A 484 22.39 5.94 28.92
N ARG A 485 22.08 5.58 30.16
CA ARG A 485 20.71 5.68 30.71
C ARG A 485 20.64 6.47 32.02
N ILE A 486 21.67 6.39 32.85
CA ILE A 486 21.69 7.07 34.14
C ILE A 486 22.96 7.90 34.31
N PHE A 487 22.83 9.03 35.00
CA PHE A 487 23.93 9.87 35.42
C PHE A 487 23.78 10.19 36.90
N VAL A 488 24.84 10.06 37.70
CA VAL A 488 24.77 10.25 39.16
C VAL A 488 25.54 11.49 39.56
N LEU A 489 24.88 12.41 40.26
CA LEU A 489 25.49 13.65 40.74
C LEU A 489 26.31 13.42 42.02
N PRO A 490 27.34 14.25 42.29
CA PRO A 490 28.15 14.17 43.51
C PRO A 490 27.31 14.12 44.79
N GLU A 491 26.25 14.92 44.87
CA GLU A 491 25.36 14.99 46.04
C GLU A 491 24.62 13.68 46.31
N ALA A 492 24.34 12.88 45.27
CA ALA A 492 23.73 11.56 45.43
C ALA A 492 24.71 10.54 46.04
N TYR A 493 25.99 10.64 45.70
CA TYR A 493 27.03 9.83 46.37
C TYR A 493 27.20 10.24 47.84
N ASP A 494 27.15 11.55 48.12
CA ASP A 494 27.26 12.07 49.49
C ASP A 494 26.06 11.72 50.36
N SER A 495 24.84 11.69 49.79
CA SER A 495 23.65 11.24 50.51
C SER A 495 23.71 9.73 50.78
N ALA A 496 24.17 8.95 49.81
CA ALA A 496 24.26 7.50 49.93
C ALA A 496 25.25 7.08 51.02
N ARG A 497 26.39 7.79 51.11
CA ARG A 497 27.40 7.53 52.15
C ARG A 497 26.90 7.80 53.57
N ARG A 498 25.95 8.73 53.72
CA ARG A 498 25.40 9.15 55.03
C ARG A 498 24.17 8.36 55.45
N TYR A 499 23.71 7.42 54.63
CA TYR A 499 22.51 6.63 54.91
C TYR A 499 22.89 5.30 55.57
N ASP A 500 22.60 5.20 56.88
CA ASP A 500 23.02 4.05 57.70
C ASP A 500 22.03 2.86 57.66
N PHE A 501 20.86 3.04 57.05
CA PHE A 501 19.76 2.06 57.07
C PHE A 501 19.56 1.33 55.73
N ALA A 502 20.60 1.24 54.91
CA ALA A 502 20.57 0.59 53.60
C ALA A 502 20.20 -0.90 53.68
N ASP A 503 19.21 -1.32 52.89
CA ASP A 503 18.98 -2.70 52.47
C ASP A 503 19.44 -2.86 51.02
N LEU A 504 20.74 -3.18 50.86
CA LEU A 504 21.44 -3.17 49.58
C LEU A 504 20.69 -3.93 48.47
N ASP A 505 20.03 -5.06 48.77
CA ASP A 505 19.23 -5.76 47.76
C ASP A 505 18.06 -4.91 47.26
N GLU A 506 17.31 -4.28 48.17
CA GLU A 506 16.19 -3.41 47.83
C GLU A 506 16.66 -2.19 47.03
N GLU A 507 17.72 -1.51 47.49
CA GLU A 507 18.25 -0.33 46.81
C GLU A 507 18.82 -0.67 45.43
N TRP A 508 19.48 -1.82 45.28
CA TRP A 508 19.90 -2.32 43.98
C TRP A 508 18.71 -2.60 43.06
N GLN A 509 17.63 -3.23 43.55
CA GLN A 509 16.43 -3.43 42.72
C GLN A 509 15.83 -2.11 42.27
N ILE A 510 15.84 -1.07 43.11
CA ILE A 510 15.38 0.28 42.75
C ILE A 510 16.29 0.88 41.67
N LEU A 511 17.61 0.86 41.86
CA LEU A 511 18.59 1.40 40.91
C LEU A 511 18.50 0.71 39.54
N LYS A 512 18.44 -0.61 39.54
CA LYS A 512 18.20 -1.42 38.35
C LYS A 512 16.88 -1.03 37.67
N SER A 513 15.80 -0.90 38.45
CA SER A 513 14.47 -0.54 37.92
C SER A 513 14.46 0.86 37.30
N VAL A 514 15.20 1.82 37.86
CA VAL A 514 15.37 3.14 37.25
C VAL A 514 16.04 3.01 35.88
N ALA A 515 17.15 2.28 35.81
CA ALA A 515 17.94 2.17 34.58
C ALA A 515 17.29 1.28 33.50
N THR A 516 16.47 0.31 33.87
CA THR A 516 15.85 -0.63 32.92
C THR A 516 14.38 -0.34 32.66
N VAL A 517 13.57 -0.07 33.69
CA VAL A 517 12.12 0.13 33.56
C VAL A 517 11.78 1.61 33.38
N MET A 518 12.18 2.48 34.31
CA MET A 518 11.85 3.93 34.22
C MET A 518 12.40 4.54 32.94
N TRP A 519 13.65 4.20 32.58
CA TRP A 519 14.27 4.67 31.35
C TRP A 519 13.52 4.18 30.10
N GLN A 520 13.13 2.90 30.04
CA GLN A 520 12.36 2.38 28.91
C GLN A 520 10.98 3.04 28.79
N LEU A 521 10.28 3.23 29.90
CA LEU A 521 8.97 3.87 29.89
C LEU A 521 9.03 5.35 29.46
N LYS A 522 10.15 6.03 29.71
CA LYS A 522 10.33 7.46 29.38
C LYS A 522 10.98 7.69 28.01
N PHE A 523 12.01 6.93 27.67
CA PHE A 523 12.90 7.16 26.50
C PHE A 523 13.06 5.96 25.58
N GLY A 524 12.52 4.78 25.94
CA GLY A 524 12.66 3.56 25.12
C GLY A 524 11.95 3.64 23.77
N GLU A 525 12.05 2.60 22.96
CA GLU A 525 11.43 2.54 21.61
C GLU A 525 9.91 2.75 21.63
N ARG A 526 9.26 2.46 22.76
CA ARG A 526 7.82 2.67 23.00
C ARG A 526 7.61 3.43 24.32
N PRO A 527 7.79 4.76 24.35
CA PRO A 527 7.54 5.54 25.55
C PRO A 527 6.06 5.46 25.95
N THR A 528 5.82 5.46 27.25
CA THR A 528 4.46 5.43 27.81
C THR A 528 3.75 6.74 27.52
N ALA A 529 2.60 6.66 26.84
CA ALA A 529 1.73 7.82 26.58
C ALA A 529 0.78 8.15 27.76
N GLY A 530 0.76 7.34 28.81
CA GLY A 530 -0.07 7.49 30.01
C GLY A 530 0.71 7.97 31.24
N ASP A 531 0.21 7.67 32.44
CA ASP A 531 0.88 8.00 33.69
C ASP A 531 2.12 7.11 33.90
N LEU A 532 3.29 7.69 33.60
CA LEU A 532 4.61 7.08 33.74
C LEU A 532 4.85 6.46 35.13
N TYR A 533 4.41 7.13 36.19
CA TYR A 533 4.72 6.73 37.57
C TYR A 533 3.83 5.58 38.03
N SER A 534 2.56 5.60 37.63
CA SER A 534 1.64 4.47 37.85
C SER A 534 2.10 3.22 37.12
N GLU A 535 2.54 3.37 35.86
CA GLU A 535 3.05 2.23 35.08
C GLU A 535 4.36 1.67 35.65
N PHE A 536 5.26 2.54 36.10
CA PHE A 536 6.47 2.13 36.79
C PHE A 536 6.15 1.33 38.06
N ARG A 537 5.18 1.77 38.87
CA ARG A 537 4.72 1.04 40.06
C ARG A 537 4.14 -0.32 39.69
N ASN A 538 3.33 -0.39 38.64
CA ASN A 538 2.72 -1.65 38.19
C ASN A 538 3.77 -2.70 37.79
N GLN A 539 4.88 -2.26 37.18
CA GLN A 539 5.93 -3.17 36.70
C GLN A 539 6.98 -3.53 37.76
N THR A 540 7.20 -2.68 38.77
CA THR A 540 8.31 -2.83 39.71
C THR A 540 7.88 -3.02 41.16
N SER A 541 6.60 -2.77 41.48
CA SER A 541 6.05 -2.68 42.84
C SER A 541 6.62 -1.56 43.72
N PHE A 542 7.50 -0.70 43.19
CA PHE A 542 8.00 0.47 43.93
C PHE A 542 7.15 1.71 43.66
N ASP A 543 6.83 2.44 44.74
CA ASP A 543 6.10 3.70 44.63
C ASP A 543 7.00 4.80 44.06
N ALA A 544 6.61 5.36 42.92
CA ALA A 544 7.25 6.53 42.34
C ALA A 544 6.30 7.73 42.37
N ALA A 545 6.83 8.89 42.73
CA ALA A 545 6.05 10.13 42.83
C ALA A 545 6.63 11.19 41.87
N PRO A 546 5.79 11.87 41.06
CA PRO A 546 6.26 12.95 40.17
C PRO A 546 6.66 14.22 40.91
N THR A 547 6.15 14.43 42.13
CA THR A 547 6.27 15.68 42.87
C THR A 547 6.13 15.47 44.37
N GLU A 548 6.59 16.46 45.13
CA GLU A 548 6.33 16.64 46.55
C GLU A 548 4.91 17.14 46.86
N THR A 549 4.51 17.06 48.13
CA THR A 549 3.22 17.58 48.63
C THR A 549 3.08 19.08 48.42
N LYS A 550 1.83 19.57 48.30
CA LYS A 550 1.52 20.99 48.06
C LYS A 550 2.13 21.93 49.11
N LEU A 551 2.16 21.51 50.37
CA LEU A 551 2.74 22.29 51.47
C LEU A 551 4.27 22.43 51.33
N THR A 552 4.97 21.35 50.98
CA THR A 552 6.43 21.37 50.75
C THR A 552 6.80 22.22 49.54
N LYS A 553 5.98 22.21 48.48
CA LYS A 553 6.21 23.04 47.29
C LYS A 553 6.05 24.54 47.51
N ASN A 554 5.25 24.94 48.51
CA ASN A 554 5.03 26.35 48.83
C ASN A 554 6.14 26.93 49.73
N ASP A 555 7.06 26.10 50.23
CA ASP A 555 8.17 26.51 51.08
C ASP A 555 9.46 26.64 50.24
N THR A 556 9.99 27.86 50.17
CA THR A 556 11.15 28.18 49.33
C THR A 556 12.43 27.53 49.83
N GLU A 557 12.61 27.38 51.14
CA GLU A 557 13.79 26.73 51.73
C GLU A 557 13.77 25.22 51.49
N LEU A 558 12.60 24.59 51.63
CA LEU A 558 12.45 23.16 51.32
C LEU A 558 12.65 22.87 49.83
N MET A 559 12.19 23.75 48.95
CA MET A 559 12.40 23.63 47.50
C MET A 559 13.86 23.82 47.10
N ARG A 560 14.64 24.63 47.85
CA ARG A 560 16.08 24.79 47.64
C ARG A 560 16.85 23.48 47.82
N LEU A 561 16.43 22.62 48.76
CA LEU A 561 17.04 21.29 48.98
C LEU A 561 16.87 20.33 47.79
N ARG A 562 15.93 20.62 46.88
CA ARG A 562 15.64 19.83 45.67
C ARG A 562 16.23 20.45 44.40
N GLN A 563 17.01 21.52 44.51
CA GLN A 563 17.78 22.08 43.40
C GLN A 563 19.17 21.42 43.33
N ARG A 564 19.63 21.15 42.12
CA ARG A 564 20.98 20.65 41.82
C ARG A 564 21.54 21.39 40.62
N THR A 565 22.86 21.34 40.45
CA THR A 565 23.52 21.86 39.25
C THR A 565 23.96 20.70 38.37
N TYR A 566 23.53 20.69 37.11
CA TYR A 566 23.90 19.68 36.13
C TYR A 566 24.14 20.35 34.76
N ASN A 567 25.30 20.09 34.14
CA ASN A 567 25.76 20.75 32.91
C ASN A 567 25.66 22.29 32.93
N GLY A 568 25.98 22.91 34.07
CA GLY A 568 25.91 24.36 34.27
C GLY A 568 24.50 24.94 34.38
N LYS A 569 23.46 24.10 34.34
CA LYS A 569 22.05 24.49 34.50
C LYS A 569 21.54 24.08 35.89
N GLN A 570 20.61 24.85 36.44
CA GLN A 570 19.87 24.46 37.64
C GLN A 570 18.79 23.44 37.25
N VAL A 571 18.77 22.28 37.91
CA VAL A 571 17.80 21.21 37.71
C VAL A 571 17.09 20.88 39.00
N CYS A 572 15.81 20.49 38.91
CA CYS A 572 14.97 20.22 40.07
C CYS A 572 14.65 18.72 40.19
N ILE A 573 15.09 18.08 41.26
CA ILE A 573 14.96 16.63 41.51
C ILE A 573 13.69 16.29 42.32
N LEU A 574 12.54 16.83 41.89
CA LEU A 574 11.25 16.57 42.53
C LEU A 574 10.77 15.11 42.40
N PRO A 575 10.89 14.48 41.21
CA PRO A 575 10.56 13.07 41.07
C PRO A 575 11.39 12.21 42.02
N HIS A 576 10.73 11.25 42.68
CA HIS A 576 11.42 10.33 43.56
C HIS A 576 10.77 8.96 43.64
N ILE A 577 11.59 7.95 43.90
CA ILE A 577 11.16 6.57 44.21
C ILE A 577 11.26 6.34 45.71
N LYS A 578 10.27 5.65 46.25
CA LYS A 578 10.17 5.28 47.65
C LYS A 578 10.61 3.83 47.81
N GLY A 579 11.59 3.62 48.69
CA GLY A 579 11.82 2.29 49.24
C GLY A 579 10.61 1.83 50.05
N ASN A 580 10.33 0.55 49.96
CA ASN A 580 9.41 -0.21 50.80
C ASN A 580 9.90 -0.24 52.25
N GLY A 581 11.22 -0.23 52.46
CA GLY A 581 11.91 0.16 53.68
C GLY A 581 11.74 -0.79 54.89
N ARG A 582 12.85 -1.13 55.55
CA ARG A 582 12.85 -1.78 56.87
C ARG A 582 12.65 -0.82 58.04
N ASN A 583 13.08 0.44 57.90
CA ASN A 583 13.00 1.46 58.96
C ASN A 583 11.95 2.52 58.65
N ARG A 584 10.91 2.60 59.48
CA ARG A 584 9.81 3.58 59.31
C ARG A 584 10.19 5.00 59.72
N ARG A 585 11.29 5.21 60.44
CA ARG A 585 11.73 6.54 60.93
C ARG A 585 12.49 7.33 59.87
N ASP A 586 13.29 6.67 59.04
CA ASP A 586 14.03 7.31 57.95
C ASP A 586 13.99 6.42 56.70
N PRO A 587 12.90 6.51 55.89
CA PRO A 587 12.70 5.63 54.75
C PRO A 587 13.55 6.07 53.55
N PHE A 588 14.09 5.10 52.82
CA PHE A 588 14.88 5.33 51.62
C PHE A 588 14.12 6.12 50.53
N ARG A 589 14.81 7.09 49.92
CA ARG A 589 14.35 7.89 48.79
C ARG A 589 15.45 8.04 47.74
N LEU A 590 15.08 7.82 46.48
CA LEU A 590 15.92 8.13 45.32
C LEU A 590 15.27 9.26 44.53
N HIS A 591 15.86 10.46 44.57
CA HIS A 591 15.38 11.61 43.81
C HIS A 591 16.19 11.81 42.53
N PHE A 592 15.48 12.17 41.46
CA PHE A 592 16.05 12.29 40.13
C PHE A 592 15.33 13.35 39.29
N CYS A 593 15.92 13.70 38.16
CA CYS A 593 15.26 14.44 37.08
C CYS A 593 15.56 13.79 35.73
N PHE A 594 14.77 14.15 34.71
CA PHE A 594 14.98 13.70 33.34
C PHE A 594 15.77 14.75 32.56
N ASP A 595 16.81 14.30 31.87
CA ASP A 595 17.46 15.05 30.80
C ASP A 595 16.87 14.55 29.47
N ASP A 596 15.87 15.26 28.95
CA ASP A 596 15.20 14.87 27.70
C ASP A 596 16.12 15.05 26.46
N GLU A 597 17.14 15.91 26.52
CA GLU A 597 18.09 16.15 25.43
C GLU A 597 19.10 15.01 25.31
N ALA A 598 19.72 14.62 26.43
CA ALA A 598 20.67 13.50 26.46
C ALA A 598 20.00 12.12 26.65
N GLN A 599 18.68 12.10 26.88
CA GLN A 599 17.90 10.91 27.23
C GLN A 599 18.46 10.17 28.46
N LEU A 600 18.79 10.92 29.52
CA LEU A 600 19.36 10.39 30.76
C LEU A 600 18.42 10.60 31.95
N ILE A 601 18.49 9.69 32.91
CA ILE A 601 17.94 9.88 34.25
C ILE A 601 19.06 10.37 35.17
N VAL A 602 18.97 11.62 35.60
CA VAL A 602 19.97 12.27 36.45
C VAL A 602 19.58 12.11 37.91
N ILE A 603 20.34 11.30 38.66
CA ILE A 603 20.11 11.01 40.08
C ILE A 603 20.82 12.09 40.92
N GLY A 604 20.05 12.81 41.74
CA GLY A 604 20.55 13.92 42.57
C GLY A 604 20.47 13.71 44.08
N HIS A 605 19.82 12.63 44.52
CA HIS A 605 19.82 12.18 45.91
C HIS A 605 19.47 10.69 45.96
N CYS A 606 20.14 9.95 46.83
CA CYS A 606 19.92 8.53 47.07
C CYS A 606 20.24 8.23 48.53
N GLY A 607 19.24 7.97 49.37
CA GLY A 607 19.42 7.76 50.81
C GLY A 607 18.24 8.27 51.64
N SER A 608 18.51 8.86 52.80
CA SER A 608 17.51 9.37 53.75
C SER A 608 16.44 10.26 53.13
N HIS A 609 15.27 10.33 53.76
CA HIS A 609 14.20 11.20 53.29
C HIS A 609 14.60 12.69 53.39
N LEU A 610 14.45 13.47 52.30
CA LEU A 610 14.69 14.92 52.35
C LEU A 610 13.65 15.61 53.25
N PRO A 611 14.00 16.68 54.00
CA PRO A 611 13.05 17.43 54.81
C PRO A 611 11.81 17.89 54.03
N THR A 612 10.64 17.75 54.63
CA THR A 612 9.33 18.19 54.10
C THR A 612 8.58 18.95 55.17
N SER A 613 7.49 19.63 54.79
CA SER A 613 6.65 20.38 55.74
C SER A 613 6.09 19.54 56.88
N GLY A 614 6.01 18.21 56.71
CA GLY A 614 5.55 17.25 57.73
C GLY A 614 6.67 16.73 58.63
N THR A 615 7.92 16.68 58.16
CA THR A 615 9.07 16.18 58.93
C THR A 615 9.84 17.29 59.65
N ALA A 616 9.65 18.56 59.26
CA ALA A 616 10.27 19.72 59.91
C ALA A 616 9.59 20.17 61.22
N ARG A 617 8.53 19.47 61.67
CA ARG A 617 7.76 19.78 62.90
C ARG A 617 8.05 18.86 64.09
N GLN A 618 9.15 18.10 64.08
CA GLN A 618 9.63 17.34 65.24
C GLN A 618 10.87 17.95 65.84
#